data_AF-A0A8T4CHY8-F1
#
_entry.id   AF-A0A8T4CHY8-F1
#
_cell.length_a   1.000
_cell.length_b   1.000
_cell.length_c   1.000
_cell.angle_alpha   90.00
_cell.angle_beta   90.00
_cell.angle_gamma   90.00
#
_symmetry.space_group_name_H-M   'P 1'
#
loop_
_entity.id
_entity.type
_entity.pdbx_description
1 polymer ?
#
loop_
_entity_poly.entity_id
_entity_poly.type
_entity_poly.pdbx_seq_one_letter_code
_entity_poly.pdbx_strand_id
1 'polypeptide(L)'
;MKAKVAVATVSGKAYFLIVNKLKERNIPFISLVPGETVPTEVKAVITTEKEKHLINHEKVLVYDSETEPDTVANEVLKILQGKEVYEKIVIGVDPGEVFGLAVIADGKVNETANCFSIQEVLSKTKNI
;
A
#
# COMPACT_ATOMS: atom_id res chain seq x y z
N MET A 1 -15.02 7.79 -7.52
CA MET A 1 -14.22 6.68 -8.09
C MET A 1 -14.64 5.42 -7.36
N LYS A 2 -15.04 4.34 -8.06
CA LYS A 2 -15.26 3.05 -7.40
C LYS A 2 -13.90 2.52 -6.89
N ALA A 3 -13.88 1.98 -5.67
CA ALA A 3 -12.67 1.42 -5.08
C ALA A 3 -12.16 0.23 -5.90
N LYS A 4 -10.85 0.17 -6.13
CA LYS A 4 -10.19 -0.91 -6.87
C LYS A 4 -9.45 -1.90 -5.96
N VAL A 5 -9.60 -1.75 -4.65
CA VAL A 5 -8.93 -2.53 -3.61
C VAL A 5 -9.98 -2.99 -2.63
N ALA A 6 -9.90 -4.25 -2.20
CA ALA A 6 -10.72 -4.77 -1.13
C ALA A 6 -9.86 -5.16 0.07
N VAL A 7 -10.39 -4.98 1.28
CA VAL A 7 -9.80 -5.47 2.53
C VAL A 7 -10.73 -6.55 3.06
N ALA A 8 -10.25 -7.78 3.11
CA ALA A 8 -11.00 -8.96 3.56
C ALA A 8 -10.31 -9.60 4.76
N THR A 9 -10.78 -9.31 5.96
CA THR A 9 -10.23 -9.86 7.21
C THR A 9 -11.25 -9.71 8.34
N VAL A 10 -11.39 -10.74 9.19
CA VAL A 10 -12.14 -10.67 10.46
C VAL A 10 -11.26 -10.31 11.64
N SER A 11 -9.93 -10.29 11.48
CA SER A 11 -9.00 -9.77 12.48
C SER A 11 -9.13 -8.24 12.60
N GLY A 12 -9.73 -7.77 13.69
CA GLY A 12 -9.92 -6.33 13.94
C GLY A 12 -8.60 -5.55 14.02
N LYS A 13 -7.53 -6.16 14.57
CA LYS A 13 -6.19 -5.56 14.60
C LYS A 13 -5.62 -5.39 13.19
N ALA A 14 -5.66 -6.43 12.37
CA ALA A 14 -5.14 -6.36 11.00
C ALA A 14 -5.95 -5.35 10.16
N TYR A 15 -7.28 -5.41 10.26
CA TYR A 15 -8.16 -4.47 9.58
C TYR A 15 -7.82 -3.01 9.90
N PHE A 16 -7.68 -2.67 11.19
CA PHE A 16 -7.35 -1.30 11.62
C PHE A 16 -6.02 -0.82 11.03
N LEU A 17 -4.98 -1.66 11.08
CA LEU A 17 -3.65 -1.30 10.56
C LEU A 17 -3.66 -1.10 9.03
N ILE A 18 -4.28 -2.03 8.29
CA ILE A 18 -4.39 -1.95 6.83
C ILE A 18 -5.17 -0.70 6.42
N VAL A 19 -6.34 -0.47 7.04
CA VAL A 19 -7.22 0.66 6.68
C VAL A 19 -6.56 1.99 6.96
N ASN A 20 -5.87 2.15 8.09
CA ASN A 20 -5.15 3.38 8.39
C ASN A 20 -4.09 3.67 7.33
N LYS A 21 -3.33 2.65 6.91
CA LYS A 21 -2.31 2.79 5.86
C LYS A 21 -2.89 3.15 4.51
N LEU A 22 -3.99 2.51 4.10
CA LEU A 22 -4.67 2.87 2.85
C LEU A 22 -5.19 4.31 2.89
N LYS A 23 -5.72 4.76 4.04
CA LYS A 23 -6.19 6.15 4.23
C LYS A 23 -5.04 7.15 4.21
N GLU A 24 -3.93 6.89 4.90
CA GLU A 24 -2.71 7.70 4.85
C GLU A 24 -2.24 7.93 3.41
N ARG A 25 -2.39 6.92 2.56
CA ARG A 25 -2.00 6.94 1.14
C ARG A 25 -3.11 7.39 0.19
N ASN A 26 -4.27 7.83 0.69
CA ASN A 26 -5.44 8.19 -0.11
C ASN A 26 -5.90 7.11 -1.11
N ILE A 27 -5.75 5.83 -0.74
CA ILE A 27 -6.15 4.69 -1.57
C ILE A 27 -7.61 4.32 -1.23
N PRO A 28 -8.56 4.44 -2.18
CA PRO A 28 -9.94 4.04 -1.94
C PRO A 28 -10.08 2.51 -1.91
N PHE A 29 -10.77 2.00 -0.90
CA PHE A 29 -10.99 0.57 -0.69
C PHE A 29 -12.45 0.26 -0.31
N ILE A 30 -12.83 -1.02 -0.44
CA ILE A 30 -14.05 -1.59 0.16
C ILE A 30 -13.67 -2.65 1.20
N SER A 31 -14.53 -2.88 2.18
CA SER A 31 -14.35 -3.93 3.17
C SER A 31 -15.25 -5.12 2.83
N LEU A 32 -14.71 -6.32 2.91
CA LEU A 32 -15.40 -7.58 2.67
C LEU A 32 -15.16 -8.53 3.84
N VAL A 33 -16.04 -9.51 4.01
CA VAL A 33 -15.78 -10.66 4.88
C VAL A 33 -15.09 -11.75 4.06
N PRO A 34 -14.03 -12.41 4.56
CA PRO A 34 -13.43 -13.56 3.88
C PRO A 34 -14.48 -14.62 3.51
N GLY A 35 -14.46 -15.08 2.25
CA GLY A 35 -15.46 -15.98 1.69
C GLY A 35 -16.60 -15.27 0.91
N GLU A 36 -16.74 -13.95 1.03
CA GLU A 36 -17.65 -13.19 0.16
C GLU A 36 -17.12 -13.10 -1.28
N THR A 37 -18.05 -12.90 -2.23
CA THR A 37 -17.68 -12.71 -3.63
C THR A 37 -17.00 -11.36 -3.81
N VAL A 38 -15.81 -11.37 -4.40
CA VAL A 38 -15.05 -10.17 -4.71
C VAL A 38 -15.61 -9.52 -5.99
N PRO A 39 -16.00 -8.23 -5.97
CA PRO A 39 -16.46 -7.54 -7.17
C PRO A 39 -15.43 -7.51 -8.28
N THR A 40 -15.86 -7.63 -9.54
CA THR A 40 -14.96 -7.73 -10.71
C THR A 40 -14.12 -6.47 -10.93
N GLU A 41 -14.53 -5.31 -10.40
CA GLU A 41 -13.74 -4.07 -10.51
C GLU A 41 -12.55 -4.00 -9.54
N VAL A 42 -12.49 -4.91 -8.55
CA VAL A 42 -11.38 -5.02 -7.61
C VAL A 42 -10.16 -5.57 -8.36
N LYS A 43 -9.02 -4.90 -8.17
CA LYS A 43 -7.73 -5.31 -8.74
C LYS A 43 -6.84 -6.05 -7.75
N ALA A 44 -7.10 -5.90 -6.46
CA ALA A 44 -6.34 -6.55 -5.40
C ALA A 44 -7.18 -6.69 -4.13
N VAL A 45 -7.01 -7.82 -3.43
CA VAL A 45 -7.59 -8.06 -2.10
C VAL A 45 -6.47 -8.13 -1.07
N ILE A 46 -6.59 -7.41 0.03
CA ILE A 46 -5.67 -7.48 1.17
C ILE A 46 -6.34 -8.31 2.26
N THR A 47 -5.64 -9.33 2.77
CA THR A 47 -6.13 -10.28 3.78
C THR A 47 -5.00 -10.69 4.72
N THR A 48 -5.28 -11.45 5.78
CA THR A 48 -4.22 -12.11 6.56
C THR A 48 -3.88 -13.50 6.02
N GLU A 49 -2.70 -14.03 6.37
CA GLU A 49 -2.23 -15.36 5.91
C GLU A 49 -3.23 -16.46 6.28
N LYS A 50 -3.80 -16.38 7.50
CA LYS A 50 -4.77 -17.34 8.01
C LYS A 50 -6.06 -17.36 7.18
N GLU A 51 -6.42 -16.26 6.54
CA GLU A 51 -7.69 -16.09 5.83
C GLU A 51 -7.53 -16.16 4.31
N LYS A 52 -6.29 -16.16 3.80
CA LYS A 52 -5.95 -16.15 2.37
C LYS A 52 -6.68 -17.23 1.57
N HIS A 53 -6.80 -18.43 2.14
CA HIS A 53 -7.45 -19.58 1.51
C HIS A 53 -8.97 -19.39 1.29
N LEU A 54 -9.59 -18.40 1.95
CA LEU A 54 -11.00 -18.04 1.81
C LEU A 54 -11.23 -17.00 0.71
N ILE A 55 -10.17 -16.48 0.09
CA ILE A 55 -10.26 -15.41 -0.90
C ILE A 55 -10.12 -15.99 -2.31
N ASN A 56 -11.19 -15.89 -3.09
CA ASN A 56 -11.17 -16.27 -4.50
C ASN A 56 -10.95 -15.03 -5.39
N HIS A 57 -9.69 -14.66 -5.58
CA HIS A 57 -9.27 -13.55 -6.43
C HIS A 57 -7.87 -13.79 -6.98
N GLU A 58 -7.57 -13.32 -8.20
CA GLU A 58 -6.27 -13.55 -8.85
C GLU A 58 -5.11 -12.91 -8.08
N LYS A 59 -5.33 -11.70 -7.55
CA LYS A 59 -4.31 -10.93 -6.83
C LYS A 59 -4.69 -10.75 -5.36
N VAL A 60 -4.08 -11.56 -4.50
CA VAL A 60 -4.28 -11.55 -3.05
C VAL A 60 -2.98 -11.14 -2.37
N LEU A 61 -3.01 -10.02 -1.65
CA LEU A 61 -1.91 -9.50 -0.86
C LEU A 61 -2.11 -9.92 0.59
N VAL A 62 -1.10 -10.59 1.14
CA VAL A 62 -1.11 -10.98 2.55
C VAL A 62 -0.49 -9.84 3.36
N TYR A 63 -1.28 -9.30 4.28
CA TYR A 63 -0.78 -8.40 5.30
C TYR A 63 -0.17 -9.22 6.44
N ASP A 64 1.11 -9.01 6.65
CA ASP A 64 1.84 -9.49 7.81
C ASP A 64 2.28 -8.27 8.63
N SER A 65 1.85 -8.25 9.90
CA SER A 65 2.15 -7.15 10.81
C SER A 65 3.62 -7.11 11.22
N GLU A 66 4.37 -8.18 11.00
CA GLU A 66 5.80 -8.28 11.34
C GLU A 66 6.70 -7.71 10.23
N THR A 67 6.27 -7.73 8.95
CA THR A 67 7.11 -7.46 7.76
C THR A 67 6.85 -6.10 7.09
N GLU A 68 6.56 -5.09 7.90
CA GLU A 68 6.43 -3.68 7.51
C GLU A 68 5.12 -3.31 6.76
N PRO A 69 4.23 -2.53 7.38
CA PRO A 69 2.92 -2.19 6.80
C PRO A 69 2.96 -1.36 5.51
N ASP A 70 4.05 -0.63 5.25
CA ASP A 70 4.17 0.22 4.06
C ASP A 70 4.34 -0.60 2.77
N THR A 71 4.89 -1.82 2.86
CA THR A 71 5.10 -2.74 1.73
C THR A 71 3.80 -3.07 1.02
N VAL A 72 2.73 -3.36 1.78
CA VAL A 72 1.42 -3.70 1.20
C VAL A 72 0.82 -2.50 0.45
N ALA A 73 0.95 -1.29 1.00
CA ALA A 73 0.43 -0.10 0.35
C ALA A 73 1.19 0.22 -0.96
N ASN A 74 2.52 0.06 -0.96
CA ASN A 74 3.35 0.24 -2.15
C ASN A 74 2.99 -0.78 -3.24
N GLU A 75 2.75 -2.04 -2.86
CA GLU A 75 2.31 -3.07 -3.79
C GLU A 75 0.93 -2.79 -4.37
N VAL A 76 -0.02 -2.33 -3.55
CA VAL A 76 -1.32 -1.88 -4.03
C VAL A 76 -1.17 -0.75 -5.04
N LEU A 77 -0.34 0.27 -4.77
CA LEU A 77 -0.10 1.36 -5.71
C LEU A 77 0.44 0.86 -7.05
N LYS A 78 1.42 -0.06 -7.03
CA LYS A 78 2.00 -0.67 -8.23
C LYS A 78 0.93 -1.38 -9.08
N ILE A 79 0.06 -2.16 -8.43
CA ILE A 79 -1.08 -2.84 -9.07
C ILE A 79 -2.08 -1.84 -9.65
N LEU A 80 -2.41 -0.78 -8.90
CA LEU A 80 -3.35 0.24 -9.36
C LEU A 80 -2.84 0.98 -10.59
N GLN A 81 -1.52 1.17 -10.69
CA GLN A 81 -0.83 1.73 -11.85
C GLN A 81 -0.71 0.74 -13.03
N GLY A 82 -1.10 -0.52 -12.85
CA GLY A 82 -1.02 -1.56 -13.88
C GLY A 82 0.40 -2.07 -14.10
N LYS A 83 1.25 -2.00 -13.07
CA LYS A 83 2.65 -2.45 -13.12
C LYS A 83 2.85 -3.71 -12.29
N GLU A 84 3.79 -4.54 -12.72
CA GLU A 84 4.29 -5.67 -11.95
C GLU A 84 5.65 -5.36 -11.32
N VAL A 85 6.46 -4.58 -12.03
CA VAL A 85 7.75 -4.06 -11.61
C VAL A 85 7.84 -2.58 -11.99
N TYR A 86 8.63 -1.82 -11.23
CA TYR A 86 9.06 -0.49 -11.63
C TYR A 86 10.39 -0.62 -12.37
N GLU A 87 10.52 0.02 -13.52
CA GLU A 87 11.77 0.01 -14.29
C GLU A 87 12.77 1.02 -13.72
N LYS A 88 12.27 2.13 -13.18
CA LYS A 88 13.05 3.21 -12.62
C LYS A 88 12.35 3.82 -11.42
N ILE A 89 13.07 3.91 -10.30
CA ILE A 89 12.69 4.68 -9.13
C ILE A 89 13.67 5.85 -8.99
N VAL A 90 13.13 7.05 -8.81
CA VAL A 90 13.89 8.27 -8.53
C VAL A 90 13.43 8.80 -7.18
N ILE A 91 14.39 8.98 -6.28
CA ILE A 91 14.17 9.59 -4.97
C ILE A 91 14.79 10.98 -5.01
N GLY A 92 13.95 12.01 -4.98
CA GLY A 92 14.38 13.40 -4.85
C GLY A 92 14.38 13.81 -3.38
N VAL A 93 15.49 14.36 -2.91
CA VAL A 93 15.63 14.92 -1.56
C VAL A 93 16.03 16.39 -1.69
N ASP A 94 15.21 17.29 -1.15
CA ASP A 94 15.49 18.72 -1.05
C ASP A 94 15.84 19.09 0.40
N PRO A 95 17.11 19.38 0.73
CA PRO A 95 17.59 19.50 2.11
C PRO A 95 17.34 20.88 2.76
N GLY A 96 16.14 21.44 2.60
CA GLY A 96 15.74 22.68 3.26
C GLY A 96 15.64 22.59 4.79
N GLU A 97 15.10 23.62 5.45
CA GLU A 97 14.85 23.61 6.91
C GLU A 97 13.99 22.41 7.33
N VAL A 98 13.01 22.07 6.49
CA VAL A 98 12.31 20.79 6.50
C VAL A 98 12.66 20.09 5.19
N PHE A 99 13.09 18.83 5.27
CA PHE A 99 13.52 18.08 4.09
C PHE A 99 12.30 17.70 3.26
N GLY A 100 12.28 18.10 2.00
CA GLY A 100 11.31 17.62 1.02
C GLY A 100 11.75 16.27 0.47
N LEU A 101 10.87 15.28 0.50
CA LEU A 101 11.09 13.97 -0.12
C LEU A 101 10.04 13.73 -1.21
N ALA A 102 10.48 13.30 -2.39
CA ALA A 102 9.60 12.85 -3.47
C ALA A 102 10.09 11.53 -4.05
N VAL A 103 9.18 10.56 -4.16
CA VAL A 103 9.44 9.24 -4.74
C VAL A 103 8.68 9.15 -6.05
N ILE A 104 9.41 9.01 -7.15
CA ILE A 104 8.87 8.93 -8.49
C ILE A 104 9.20 7.55 -9.06
N ALA A 105 8.18 6.77 -9.37
CA ALA A 105 8.32 5.48 -10.02
C ALA A 105 7.81 5.59 -11.46
N ASP A 106 8.69 5.34 -12.43
CA ASP A 106 8.41 5.40 -13.87
C ASP A 106 7.66 6.66 -14.32
N GLY A 107 8.10 7.81 -13.81
CA GLY A 107 7.55 9.12 -14.15
C GLY A 107 6.26 9.49 -13.41
N LYS A 108 5.77 8.65 -12.48
CA LYS A 108 4.62 8.96 -11.62
C LYS A 108 5.06 9.15 -10.18
N VAL A 109 4.49 10.17 -9.53
CA VAL A 109 4.71 10.40 -8.09
C VAL A 109 3.99 9.32 -7.30
N ASN A 110 4.75 8.55 -6.53
CA ASN A 110 4.25 7.52 -5.61
C ASN A 110 4.10 8.06 -4.18
N GLU A 111 5.07 8.84 -3.71
CA GLU A 111 5.07 9.41 -2.37
C GLU A 111 5.67 10.81 -2.37
N THR A 112 5.11 11.66 -1.51
CA THR A 112 5.72 12.92 -1.10
C THR A 112 5.66 13.01 0.42
N ALA A 113 6.73 13.47 1.05
CA ALA A 113 6.78 13.65 2.49
C ALA A 113 7.62 14.88 2.87
N ASN A 114 7.28 15.45 4.01
CA ASN A 114 8.12 16.40 4.72
C ASN A 114 8.81 15.63 5.84
N CYS A 115 10.14 15.63 5.86
CA CYS A 115 10.93 14.98 6.89
C CYS A 115 11.60 16.03 7.77
N PHE A 116 11.47 15.89 9.08
CA PHE A 116 11.98 16.86 10.06
C PHE A 116 13.38 16.50 10.57
N SER A 117 13.96 15.42 10.05
CA SER A 117 15.31 14.96 10.38
C SER A 117 15.90 14.07 9.28
N ILE A 118 17.23 13.95 9.27
CA ILE A 118 17.95 13.02 8.38
C ILE A 118 17.51 11.58 8.65
N GLN A 119 17.28 11.23 9.92
CA GLN A 119 16.84 9.90 10.33
C GLN A 119 15.50 9.54 9.70
N GLU A 120 14.59 10.51 9.59
CA GLU A 120 13.28 10.31 8.95
C GLU A 120 13.38 10.17 7.43
N VAL A 121 14.30 10.91 6.79
CA VAL A 121 14.62 10.69 5.36
C VAL A 121 15.16 9.27 5.17
N LEU A 122 16.08 8.82 6.01
CA LEU A 122 16.67 7.47 5.93
C LEU A 122 15.66 6.35 6.21
N SER A 123 14.76 6.52 7.17
CA SER A 123 13.73 5.51 7.44
C SER A 123 12.76 5.37 6.29
N LYS A 124 12.30 6.49 5.72
CA LYS A 124 11.41 6.48 4.56
C LYS A 124 12.06 5.90 3.32
N THR A 125 13.33 6.24 3.07
CA THR A 125 14.03 5.75 1.87
C THR A 125 14.38 4.27 1.91
N LYS A 126 14.52 3.67 3.10
CA LYS A 126 14.73 2.21 3.24
C LYS A 126 13.51 1.38 2.85
N ASN A 127 12.31 1.95 2.94
CA ASN A 127 11.05 1.23 2.78
C ASN A 127 10.39 1.46 1.41
N ILE A 128 11.15 2.03 0.46
CA ILE A 128 10.77 2.23 -0.95
C ILE A 128 11.29 1.06 -1.77
#